data_AF-A0A535BPT2-F1
#
_entry.id   AF-A0A535BPT2-F1
#
_cell.length_a   1.000
_cell.length_b   1.000
_cell.length_c   1.000
_cell.angle_alpha   90.00
_cell.angle_beta   90.00
_cell.angle_gamma   90.00
#
_symmetry.space_group_name_H-M   'P 1'
#
loop_
_entity.id
_entity.type
_entity.pdbx_description
1 polymer ?
#
loop_
_entity_poly.entity_id
_entity_poly.type
_entity_poly.pdbx_seq_one_letter_code
_entity_poly.pdbx_strand_id
1 'polypeptide(L)' 'MNQTIGRRFPDFELTDHDGQIVKLSQFAGKFPLIVTFYRGYW' A
#
# COMPACT_ATOMS: atom_id res chain seq x y z
N MET A 1 -12.31 2.40 6.57
CA MET A 1 -11.90 3.58 5.77
C MET A 1 -12.73 3.60 4.50
N ASN A 2 -13.46 4.67 4.22
CA ASN A 2 -14.20 4.79 2.95
C ASN A 2 -13.27 5.44 1.92
N GLN A 3 -12.79 4.67 0.94
CA GLN A 3 -11.93 5.18 -0.12
C GLN A 3 -12.80 5.85 -1.20
N THR A 4 -12.43 7.06 -1.60
CA THR A 4 -13.14 7.82 -2.64
C THR A 4 -12.22 8.08 -3.82
N ILE A 5 -12.74 7.90 -5.04
CA ILE A 5 -11.98 8.12 -6.28
C ILE A 5 -11.44 9.55 -6.32
N GLY A 6 -10.19 9.71 -6.76
CA GLY A 6 -9.51 11.01 -6.89
C GLY A 6 -9.00 11.59 -5.56
N ARG A 7 -9.31 10.98 -4.41
CA ARG A 7 -8.68 11.35 -3.12
C ARG A 7 -7.35 10.64 -2.97
N ARG A 8 -6.44 11.27 -2.21
CA ARG A 8 -5.17 10.67 -1.83
C ARG A 8 -5.42 9.37 -1.07
N PHE A 9 -4.83 8.29 -1.55
CA PHE A 9 -4.89 7.00 -0.87
C PHE A 9 -4.12 7.08 0.46
N PRO A 10 -4.59 6.43 1.55
CA PRO A 10 -3.94 6.50 2.85
C PRO A 10 -2.50 6.02 2.81
N ASP A 11 -1.66 6.68 3.59
CA ASP A 11 -0.30 6.23 3.84
C ASP A 11 -0.31 5.34 5.09
N PHE A 12 0.27 4.16 4.99
CA PHE A 12 0.37 3.19 6.08
C PHE A 12 1.71 2.47 6.06
N GLU A 13 2.04 1.87 7.20
CA GLU A 13 3.25 1.10 7.41
C GLU A 13 2.89 -0.36 7.64
N LEU A 14 3.58 -1.27 6.96
CA LEU A 14 3.44 -2.71 7.09
C LEU A 14 4.81 -3.38 7.06
N THR A 15 4.88 -4.56 7.66
CA THR A 15 6.04 -5.44 7.49
C THR A 15 5.98 -6.11 6.11
N ASP A 16 7.09 -6.09 5.38
CA ASP A 16 7.23 -6.81 4.12
C ASP A 16 7.63 -8.29 4.34
N HIS A 17 7.91 -8.99 3.25
CA HIS A 17 8.29 -10.41 3.26
C HIS A 17 9.67 -10.68 3.86
N ASP A 18 10.54 -9.67 3.96
CA ASP A 18 11.87 -9.74 4.56
C ASP A 18 11.86 -9.30 6.04
N GLY A 19 10.68 -9.00 6.60
CA GLY A 19 10.55 -8.52 7.97
C GLY A 19 10.83 -7.03 8.15
N GLN A 20 11.00 -6.27 7.07
CA GLN A 20 11.28 -4.83 7.13
C GLN A 20 9.99 -4.03 7.22
N ILE A 21 10.00 -2.96 8.02
CA ILE A 21 8.88 -2.00 8.02
C ILE A 21 9.01 -1.10 6.79
N VAL A 22 8.01 -1.18 5.91
CA VAL A 22 7.91 -0.35 4.71
C VAL A 22 6.69 0.56 4.79
N LYS A 23 6.80 1.72 4.18
CA LYS A 23 5.75 2.73 4.11
C LYS A 23 5.26 2.90 2.68
N LEU A 24 3.94 2.96 2.47
CA LEU A 24 3.38 3.02 1.12
C LEU A 24 3.91 4.21 0.30
N SER A 25 4.12 5.37 0.95
CA SER A 25 4.68 6.57 0.31
C SER A 25 6.12 6.43 -0.18
N GLN A 26 6.88 5.40 0.24
CA GLN A 26 8.20 5.11 -0.33
C GLN A 26 8.11 4.63 -1.79
N PHE A 27 6.99 4.01 -2.16
CA PHE A 27 6.75 3.48 -3.50
C PHE A 27 5.90 4.42 -4.37
N ALA A 28 5.03 5.22 -3.74
CA ALA A 28 4.19 6.17 -4.45
C ALA A 28 4.98 7.38 -5.01
N GLY A 29 4.56 7.89 -6.18
CA GLY A 29 5.03 9.18 -6.71
C GLY A 29 6.10 9.12 -7.81
N LYS A 30 6.76 7.97 -8.02
CA LYS A 30 7.68 7.78 -9.15
C LYS A 30 7.01 7.17 -10.38
N PHE A 31 6.07 6.24 -10.17
CA PHE A 31 5.32 5.54 -11.20
C PHE A 31 3.88 5.26 -10.71
N PRO A 32 2.94 4.90 -11.61
CA PRO A 32 1.65 4.38 -11.19
C PRO A 32 1.82 3.19 -10.25
N LEU A 33 1.18 3.25 -9.08
CA LEU A 33 1.24 2.21 -8.06
C LEU A 33 -0.09 1.45 -8.02
N ILE A 34 -0.02 0.12 -8.05
CA ILE A 34 -1.17 -0.77 -7.86
C ILE A 34 -1.03 -1.41 -6.48
N VAL A 35 -2.09 -1.34 -5.68
CA VAL A 35 -2.16 -1.98 -4.36
C VAL A 35 -3.22 -3.07 -4.40
N THR A 36 -2.85 -4.30 -4.09
CA THR A 36 -3.76 -5.46 -4.09
C THR A 36 -3.98 -5.93 -2.66
N PHE A 37 -5.24 -5.90 -2.21
CA PHE A 37 -5.66 -6.54 -0.97
C PHE A 37 -6.17 -7.94 -1.28
N TYR A 38 -5.60 -8.94 -0.63
CA TYR A 38 -6.04 -10.32 -0.74
C TYR A 38 -6.10 -10.94 0.66
N ARG A 39 -7.04 -11.85 0.87
CA ARG A 39 -7.30 -12.46 2.20
C ARG A 39 -6.18 -13.44 2.65
N GLY A 40 -5.27 -13.77 1.74
CA GLY A 40 -4.35 -14.90 1.86
C GLY A 40 -5.09 -16.21 1.58
N TYR A 41 -4.56 -16.99 0.65
CA TYR A 41 -4.80 -18.43 0.55
C TYR A 41 -3.44 -19.07 0.27
N TRP A 42 -3.03 -19.95 1.17
CA TRP A 42 -2.09 -21.05 0.94
C TRP A 42 -2.76 -22.29 1.53
#